data_AF-A0A9X6RNG7-F1
#
_entry.id   AF-A0A9X6RNG7-F1
#
_cell.length_a   1.000
_cell.length_b   1.000
_cell.length_c   1.000
_cell.angle_alpha   90.00
_cell.angle_beta   90.00
_cell.angle_gamma   90.00
#
_symmetry.space_group_name_H-M   'P 1'
#
loop_
_entity.id
_entity.type
_entity.pdbx_description
1 polymer ?
#
loop_
_entity_poly.entity_id
_entity_poly.type
_entity_poly.pdbx_seq_one_letter_code
_entity_poly.pdbx_strand_id
1 'polypeptide(L)'
;MSAPDVALDLSVGQTTLLRSIGFLPWAQPRSSVALYSYPTSKVPRFFTTILALLILSGAFYLTCVQVAIFLYGIYITRTQSSENHGVVEAFSDLPFTLICLRAILVLACFFHKRNTWAFIIADTKELLLCTTNGRSDCLRRVKQVAPLLMITTAALHISWELWEWAHYWVTWSPSNLASLTQAVPFFPTPSDVYTWQFVVIYFLFSSLAYVLSQQALACAFIPVAVLSHALKMAKMAIDEEAHRWKGREYLTCEHANKTWAKLRRWEETHSKILRLTEKTNSFFSQIFLISYTMDIMIGLSIASWSLTAESDIPTYAVSLCGFVIFCSYAVAFSIPLMHVLEQSDAIGISVHSLAFSVQQRKHDASDDIREDLLQLVERLVNFETATRRYVCRFSGMDIIRFSRGILTGNVYIGGIVLSWLLKKSIQILRHELMHTIEVTRNESNVSRRSDHFTLLTEQLRRWEKILLQANCVASRINHSYGWVFLATHVFDALNMLRLSSWIVSISETLGQYAFALGSVVAFGFYATIFPIPMVMVAEEVRSVKLGPGIPVRS
;
A
#
# COMPACT_ATOMS: atom_id res chain seq x y z
N MET A 1 -44.24 -8.74 -12.06
CA MET A 1 -43.45 -9.84 -11.47
C MET A 1 -42.25 -9.22 -10.76
N SER A 2 -42.31 -9.07 -9.44
CA SER A 2 -41.17 -8.66 -8.62
C SER A 2 -40.15 -9.79 -8.66
N ALA A 3 -39.01 -9.57 -9.31
CA ALA A 3 -37.88 -10.48 -9.21
C ALA A 3 -37.62 -10.71 -7.71
N PRO A 4 -37.50 -11.97 -7.26
CA PRO A 4 -37.27 -12.24 -5.85
C PRO A 4 -36.08 -11.40 -5.41
N ASP A 5 -36.21 -10.71 -4.28
CA ASP A 5 -35.12 -10.03 -3.59
C ASP A 5 -34.07 -11.09 -3.23
N VAL A 6 -33.24 -11.46 -4.21
CA VAL A 6 -32.04 -12.25 -3.98
C VAL A 6 -31.18 -11.35 -3.11
N ALA A 7 -31.25 -11.61 -1.80
CA ALA A 7 -30.54 -10.88 -0.78
C ALA A 7 -29.10 -10.73 -1.24
N LEU A 8 -28.73 -9.53 -1.67
CA LEU A 8 -27.44 -9.29 -2.28
C LEU A 8 -26.41 -9.42 -1.17
N ASP A 9 -25.82 -10.61 -1.09
CA ASP A 9 -24.87 -10.93 -0.06
C ASP A 9 -23.48 -10.43 -0.47
N LEU A 10 -23.13 -9.27 0.07
CA LEU A 10 -21.79 -8.70 0.05
C LEU A 10 -20.93 -9.26 1.20
N SER A 11 -21.37 -10.35 1.87
CA SER A 11 -20.44 -11.07 2.72
C SER A 11 -19.30 -11.61 1.87
N VAL A 12 -18.10 -11.25 2.30
CA VAL A 12 -16.86 -11.75 1.72
C VAL A 12 -15.98 -12.25 2.86
N GLY A 13 -15.02 -13.12 2.54
CA GLY A 13 -14.16 -13.79 3.52
C GLY A 13 -13.66 -12.88 4.64
N GLN A 14 -13.17 -11.67 4.31
CA GLN A 14 -12.70 -10.71 5.33
C GLN A 14 -13.81 -10.28 6.28
N THR A 15 -14.99 -9.93 5.78
CA THR A 15 -16.10 -9.48 6.63
C THR A 15 -16.62 -10.60 7.52
N THR A 16 -16.58 -11.84 7.05
CA THR A 16 -16.97 -13.03 7.85
C THR A 16 -15.94 -13.28 8.95
N LEU A 17 -14.64 -13.21 8.64
CA LEU A 17 -13.56 -13.32 9.61
C LEU A 17 -13.62 -12.22 10.69
N LEU A 18 -13.84 -10.97 10.29
CA LEU A 18 -13.96 -9.85 11.23
C LEU A 18 -15.24 -9.94 12.08
N ARG A 19 -16.31 -10.57 11.58
CA ARG A 19 -17.54 -10.84 12.36
C ARG A 19 -17.35 -11.98 13.36
N SER A 20 -16.67 -13.05 12.98
CA SER A 20 -16.41 -14.18 13.89
C SER A 20 -15.52 -13.76 15.07
N ILE A 21 -14.62 -12.80 14.84
CA ILE A 21 -13.73 -12.27 15.88
C ILE A 21 -14.34 -11.08 16.63
N GLY A 22 -15.41 -10.46 16.11
CA GLY A 22 -16.18 -9.40 16.79
C GLY A 22 -15.75 -7.95 16.48
N PHE A 23 -14.89 -7.77 15.48
CA PHE A 23 -14.57 -6.45 14.93
C PHE A 23 -15.70 -5.87 14.08
N LEU A 24 -16.56 -6.74 13.51
CA LEU A 24 -17.81 -6.34 12.85
C LEU A 24 -19.02 -6.95 13.56
N PRO A 25 -20.15 -6.21 13.66
CA PRO A 25 -21.38 -6.79 14.14
C PRO A 25 -21.94 -7.80 13.13
N TRP A 26 -22.52 -8.88 13.65
CA TRP A 26 -23.38 -9.76 12.85
C TRP A 26 -24.58 -8.96 12.37
N ALA A 27 -24.82 -8.96 11.06
CA ALA A 27 -25.91 -8.20 10.46
C ALA A 27 -27.22 -8.55 11.16
N GLN A 28 -27.91 -7.55 11.72
CA GLN A 28 -29.30 -7.74 12.09
C GLN A 28 -30.10 -7.79 10.79
N PRO A 29 -30.88 -8.86 10.53
CA PRO A 29 -31.88 -8.78 9.48
C PRO A 29 -32.78 -7.60 9.83
N ARG A 30 -32.71 -6.52 9.04
CA ARG A 30 -33.70 -5.43 9.06
C ARG A 30 -34.97 -5.97 8.41
N SER A 31 -35.63 -6.94 9.05
CA SER A 31 -37.02 -7.24 8.71
C SER A 31 -37.86 -6.15 9.36
N SER A 32 -38.35 -5.21 8.56
CA SER A 32 -39.33 -4.20 8.95
C SER A 32 -40.69 -4.80 9.38
N VAL A 33 -40.86 -6.12 9.30
CA VAL A 33 -42.09 -6.83 9.64
C VAL A 33 -41.74 -8.16 10.29
N ALA A 34 -41.73 -8.25 11.62
CA ALA A 34 -42.10 -9.45 12.40
C ALA A 34 -41.85 -9.25 13.91
N LEU A 35 -42.94 -9.26 14.66
CA LEU A 35 -43.08 -9.14 16.12
C LEU A 35 -42.46 -10.28 16.96
N TYR A 36 -41.58 -11.12 16.40
CA TYR A 36 -40.95 -12.22 17.13
C TYR A 36 -39.44 -11.99 17.28
N SER A 37 -39.09 -11.12 18.23
CA SER A 37 -37.73 -10.96 18.70
C SER A 37 -37.30 -12.20 19.48
N TYR A 38 -36.70 -13.19 18.79
CA TYR A 38 -36.01 -14.27 19.48
C TYR A 38 -34.80 -13.72 20.27
N PRO A 39 -34.75 -13.89 21.60
CA PRO A 39 -33.67 -13.36 22.45
C PRO A 39 -32.32 -14.09 22.28
N THR A 40 -32.26 -15.14 21.45
CA THR A 40 -31.09 -16.03 21.30
C THR A 40 -29.88 -15.40 20.58
N SER A 41 -30.02 -14.20 19.99
CA SER A 41 -28.92 -13.55 19.24
C SER A 41 -28.00 -12.64 20.07
N LYS A 42 -28.30 -12.39 21.36
CA LYS A 42 -27.49 -11.48 22.20
C LYS A 42 -26.19 -12.11 22.72
N VAL A 43 -26.25 -13.39 23.10
CA VAL A 43 -25.11 -14.11 23.71
C VAL A 43 -23.91 -14.20 22.77
N PRO A 44 -24.05 -14.60 21.48
CA PRO A 44 -22.90 -14.67 20.57
C PRO A 44 -22.20 -13.32 20.33
N ARG A 45 -22.95 -12.20 20.33
CA ARG A 45 -22.38 -10.86 20.11
C ARG A 45 -21.55 -10.37 21.28
N PHE A 46 -21.98 -10.69 22.50
CA PHE A 46 -21.23 -10.33 23.70
C PHE A 46 -19.88 -11.07 23.69
N PHE A 47 -19.89 -12.38 23.44
CA PHE A 47 -18.67 -13.18 23.35
C PHE A 47 -17.72 -12.71 22.27
N THR A 48 -18.19 -12.45 21.04
CA THR A 48 -17.30 -11.95 19.99
C THR A 48 -16.79 -10.55 20.29
N THR A 49 -17.58 -9.68 20.91
CA THR A 49 -17.09 -8.35 21.34
C THR A 49 -15.99 -8.46 22.39
N ILE A 50 -16.14 -9.37 23.37
CA ILE A 50 -15.09 -9.66 24.35
C ILE A 50 -13.84 -10.17 23.64
N LEU A 51 -13.97 -11.08 22.68
CA LEU A 51 -12.84 -11.62 21.93
C LEU A 51 -12.05 -10.51 21.20
N ALA A 52 -12.73 -9.60 20.50
CA ALA A 52 -12.07 -8.46 19.87
C ALA A 52 -11.39 -7.52 20.88
N LEU A 53 -12.01 -7.29 22.05
CA LEU A 53 -11.40 -6.50 23.13
C LEU A 53 -10.17 -7.20 23.72
N LEU A 54 -10.19 -8.52 23.86
CA LEU A 54 -9.04 -9.32 24.32
C LEU A 54 -7.89 -9.23 23.32
N ILE A 55 -8.15 -9.34 22.02
CA ILE A 55 -7.13 -9.17 20.98
C ILE A 55 -6.56 -7.76 21.00
N LEU A 56 -7.40 -6.72 21.09
CA LEU A 56 -6.93 -5.33 21.19
C LEU A 56 -6.08 -5.09 22.45
N SER A 57 -6.49 -5.64 23.59
CA SER A 57 -5.78 -5.47 24.86
C SER A 57 -4.45 -6.23 24.85
N GLY A 58 -4.42 -7.44 24.30
CA GLY A 58 -3.19 -8.20 24.11
C GLY A 58 -2.23 -7.54 23.12
N ALA A 59 -2.74 -7.01 21.99
CA ALA A 59 -1.95 -6.26 21.02
C ALA A 59 -1.39 -4.96 21.63
N PHE A 60 -2.17 -4.29 22.49
CA PHE A 60 -1.71 -3.13 23.25
C PHE A 60 -0.54 -3.49 24.17
N TYR A 61 -0.74 -4.54 24.97
CA TYR A 61 0.29 -5.05 25.86
C TYR A 61 1.57 -5.37 25.10
N LEU A 62 1.47 -6.11 23.99
CA LEU A 62 2.63 -6.48 23.19
C LEU A 62 3.30 -5.26 22.53
N THR A 63 2.53 -4.26 22.10
CA THR A 63 3.08 -2.99 21.63
C THR A 63 3.89 -2.29 22.73
N CYS A 64 3.38 -2.25 23.97
CA CYS A 64 4.12 -1.68 25.10
C CYS A 64 5.43 -2.44 25.38
N VAL A 65 5.40 -3.77 25.30
CA VAL A 65 6.60 -4.61 25.43
C VAL A 65 7.62 -4.26 24.34
N GLN A 66 7.20 -4.18 23.08
CA GLN A 66 8.08 -3.84 21.96
C GLN A 66 8.67 -2.42 22.08
N VAL A 67 7.86 -1.44 22.49
CA VAL A 67 8.34 -0.08 22.77
C VAL A 67 9.37 -0.07 23.89
N ALA A 68 9.16 -0.84 24.95
CA ALA A 68 10.11 -0.92 26.06
C ALA A 68 11.44 -1.56 25.63
N ILE A 69 11.38 -2.65 24.85
CA ILE A 69 12.57 -3.30 24.26
C ILE A 69 13.33 -2.31 23.39
N PHE A 70 12.62 -1.57 22.52
CA PHE A 70 13.20 -0.54 21.66
C PHE A 70 13.89 0.57 22.45
N LEU A 71 13.23 1.13 23.46
CA LEU A 71 13.81 2.19 24.30
C LEU A 71 15.02 1.69 25.10
N TYR A 72 14.97 0.43 25.56
CA TYR A 72 16.09 -0.21 26.23
C TYR A 72 17.29 -0.43 25.30
N GLY A 73 17.04 -0.87 24.06
CA GLY A 73 18.06 -1.00 23.01
C GLY A 73 18.78 0.33 22.77
N ILE A 74 18.03 1.41 22.54
CA ILE A 74 18.60 2.76 22.39
C ILE A 74 19.44 3.14 23.61
N TYR A 75 18.95 2.87 24.82
CA TYR A 75 19.68 3.22 26.04
C TYR A 75 21.02 2.49 26.13
N ILE A 76 21.06 1.18 25.88
CA ILE A 76 22.31 0.41 25.91
C ILE A 76 23.25 0.85 24.79
N THR A 77 22.78 0.89 23.55
CA THR A 77 23.58 1.28 22.39
C THR A 77 24.28 2.62 22.64
N ARG A 78 23.53 3.60 23.15
CA ARG A 78 24.07 4.93 23.45
C ARG A 78 25.18 4.91 24.51
N THR A 79 25.18 3.94 25.40
CA THR A 79 26.24 3.77 26.41
C THR A 79 27.46 3.03 25.88
N GLN A 80 27.36 2.32 24.76
CA GLN A 80 28.40 1.42 24.25
C GLN A 80 29.05 1.88 22.94
N SER A 81 28.33 2.58 22.05
CA SER A 81 28.88 3.00 20.76
C SER A 81 29.40 4.44 20.79
N SER A 82 30.63 4.63 20.29
CA SER A 82 31.26 5.96 20.12
C SER A 82 31.07 6.54 18.71
N GLU A 83 30.38 5.81 17.82
CA GLU A 83 30.22 6.16 16.40
C GLU A 83 28.82 6.69 16.06
N ASN A 84 28.78 7.69 15.18
CA ASN A 84 27.65 8.61 14.93
C ASN A 84 26.45 8.04 14.13
N HIS A 85 26.06 6.77 14.30
CA HIS A 85 24.96 6.15 13.54
C HIS A 85 23.64 6.00 14.29
N GLY A 86 23.43 6.74 15.38
CA GLY A 86 22.30 6.55 16.29
C GLY A 86 20.89 6.62 15.67
N VAL A 87 20.70 7.34 14.55
CA VAL A 87 19.39 7.38 13.87
C VAL A 87 19.12 6.09 13.07
N VAL A 88 20.10 5.60 12.31
CA VAL A 88 19.92 4.39 11.49
C VAL A 88 19.72 3.18 12.39
N GLU A 89 20.47 3.12 13.50
CA GLU A 89 20.36 2.08 14.50
C GLU A 89 19.02 2.15 15.25
N ALA A 90 18.53 3.33 15.62
CA ALA A 90 17.18 3.48 16.16
C ALA A 90 16.11 3.02 15.14
N PHE A 91 16.29 3.28 13.85
CA PHE A 91 15.35 2.78 12.84
C PHE A 91 15.44 1.26 12.63
N SER A 92 16.60 0.61 12.84
CA SER A 92 16.70 -0.85 12.71
C SER A 92 15.92 -1.62 13.77
N ASP A 93 15.75 -1.03 14.96
CA ASP A 93 15.06 -1.67 16.09
C ASP A 93 13.53 -1.41 16.09
N LEU A 94 13.08 -0.50 15.23
CA LEU A 94 11.70 -0.03 15.17
C LEU A 94 10.68 -0.95 14.45
N PRO A 95 11.02 -1.89 13.53
CA PRO A 95 10.02 -2.61 12.72
C PRO A 95 8.94 -3.31 13.54
N PHE A 96 9.32 -4.07 14.57
CA PHE A 96 8.38 -4.87 15.38
C PHE A 96 7.44 -4.00 16.19
N THR A 97 7.95 -2.89 16.72
CA THR A 97 7.15 -1.86 17.39
C THR A 97 6.11 -1.30 16.43
N LEU A 98 6.50 -0.96 15.20
CA LEU A 98 5.58 -0.39 14.20
C LEU A 98 4.55 -1.41 13.71
N ILE A 99 4.93 -2.68 13.56
CA ILE A 99 4.00 -3.77 13.19
C ILE A 99 2.88 -3.89 14.24
N CYS A 100 3.27 -3.95 15.53
CA CYS A 100 2.31 -4.04 16.63
C CYS A 100 1.46 -2.76 16.73
N LEU A 101 2.09 -1.59 16.68
CA LEU A 101 1.43 -0.29 16.78
C LEU A 101 0.43 -0.08 15.63
N ARG A 102 0.79 -0.46 14.41
CA ARG A 102 -0.10 -0.42 13.25
C ARG A 102 -1.33 -1.30 13.49
N ALA A 103 -1.11 -2.55 13.92
CA ALA A 103 -2.18 -3.51 14.14
C ALA A 103 -3.22 -2.97 15.13
N ILE A 104 -2.76 -2.49 16.29
CA ILE A 104 -3.66 -1.93 17.30
C ILE A 104 -4.38 -0.67 16.82
N LEU A 105 -3.67 0.30 16.23
CA LEU A 105 -4.27 1.56 15.83
C LEU A 105 -5.36 1.35 14.76
N VAL A 106 -5.08 0.54 13.74
CA VAL A 106 -6.04 0.22 12.69
C VAL A 106 -7.25 -0.53 13.24
N LEU A 107 -7.03 -1.57 14.05
CA LEU A 107 -8.11 -2.36 14.64
C LEU A 107 -8.94 -1.53 15.62
N ALA A 108 -8.33 -0.66 16.41
CA ALA A 108 -9.04 0.23 17.34
C ALA A 108 -9.91 1.24 16.59
N CYS A 109 -9.37 1.89 15.55
CA CYS A 109 -10.15 2.78 14.68
C CYS A 109 -11.33 2.05 14.03
N PHE A 110 -11.08 0.84 13.51
CA PHE A 110 -12.12 0.04 12.87
C PHE A 110 -13.20 -0.42 13.87
N PHE A 111 -12.79 -0.89 15.05
CA PHE A 111 -13.68 -1.30 16.13
C PHE A 111 -14.56 -0.14 16.62
N HIS A 112 -13.98 1.05 16.79
CA HIS A 112 -14.70 2.26 17.17
C HIS A 112 -15.80 2.62 16.15
N LYS A 113 -15.50 2.49 14.86
CA LYS A 113 -16.43 2.82 13.77
C LYS A 113 -17.35 1.65 13.34
N ARG A 114 -17.21 0.44 13.89
CA ARG A 114 -17.86 -0.79 13.37
C ARG A 114 -19.38 -0.70 13.18
N ASN A 115 -20.08 0.12 13.97
CA ASN A 115 -21.53 0.28 13.87
C ASN A 115 -21.96 1.05 12.61
N THR A 116 -21.10 1.91 12.07
CA THR A 116 -21.41 2.65 10.84
C THR A 116 -21.22 1.82 9.57
N TRP A 117 -20.54 0.66 9.67
CA TRP A 117 -20.31 -0.25 8.55
C TRP A 117 -21.59 -0.69 7.84
N ALA A 118 -22.66 -0.92 8.60
CA ALA A 118 -23.95 -1.34 8.04
C ALA A 118 -24.55 -0.30 7.08
N PHE A 119 -24.33 1.00 7.32
CA PHE A 119 -24.81 2.06 6.44
C PHE A 119 -23.98 2.13 5.15
N ILE A 120 -22.66 1.97 5.23
CA ILE A 120 -21.80 1.93 4.03
C ILE A 120 -22.18 0.76 3.14
N ILE A 121 -22.41 -0.41 3.73
CA ILE A 121 -22.86 -1.59 2.98
C ILE A 121 -24.26 -1.37 2.40
N ALA A 122 -25.18 -0.75 3.12
CA ALA A 122 -26.51 -0.44 2.57
C ALA A 122 -26.42 0.46 1.33
N ASP A 123 -25.68 1.56 1.41
CA ASP A 123 -25.45 2.48 0.28
C ASP A 123 -24.71 1.78 -0.88
N THR A 124 -23.76 0.90 -0.56
CA THR A 124 -23.04 0.08 -1.56
C THR A 124 -24.00 -0.83 -2.33
N LYS A 125 -24.95 -1.47 -1.62
CA LYS A 125 -25.99 -2.28 -2.24
C LYS A 125 -26.91 -1.44 -3.11
N GLU A 126 -27.35 -0.29 -2.62
CA GLU A 126 -28.21 0.64 -3.36
C GLU A 126 -27.55 1.06 -4.67
N LEU A 127 -26.29 1.50 -4.63
CA LEU A 127 -25.56 1.90 -5.84
C LEU A 127 -25.42 0.74 -6.83
N LEU A 128 -25.11 -0.46 -6.34
CA LEU A 128 -24.99 -1.65 -7.17
C LEU A 128 -26.32 -2.07 -7.81
N LEU A 129 -27.46 -1.80 -7.15
CA LEU A 129 -28.79 -2.01 -7.73
C LEU A 129 -29.10 -1.00 -8.84
N CYS A 130 -28.58 0.23 -8.74
CA CYS A 130 -28.71 1.23 -9.82
C CYS A 130 -27.89 0.86 -11.07
N THR A 131 -26.83 0.06 -10.94
CA THR A 131 -26.04 -0.42 -12.08
C THR A 131 -26.64 -1.70 -12.65
N THR A 132 -27.59 -1.59 -13.59
CA THR A 132 -28.34 -2.74 -14.14
C THR A 132 -27.45 -3.74 -14.91
N ASN A 133 -26.42 -3.25 -15.59
CA ASN A 133 -25.54 -4.08 -16.41
C ASN A 133 -24.27 -4.49 -15.63
N GLY A 134 -23.92 -5.77 -15.68
CA GLY A 134 -22.67 -6.30 -15.11
C GLY A 134 -22.63 -6.42 -13.58
N ARG A 135 -23.77 -6.31 -12.89
CA ARG A 135 -23.87 -6.50 -11.43
C ARG A 135 -23.30 -7.85 -10.97
N SER A 136 -23.65 -8.93 -11.68
CA SER A 136 -23.16 -10.29 -11.41
C SER A 136 -21.64 -10.37 -11.55
N ASP A 137 -21.07 -9.72 -12.58
CA ASP A 137 -19.64 -9.71 -12.83
C ASP A 137 -18.87 -8.93 -11.76
N CYS A 138 -19.39 -7.76 -11.33
CA CYS A 138 -18.80 -6.97 -10.24
C CYS A 138 -18.78 -7.79 -8.94
N LEU A 139 -19.92 -8.38 -8.56
CA LEU A 139 -20.02 -9.23 -7.36
C LEU A 139 -19.10 -10.44 -7.44
N ARG A 140 -19.05 -11.11 -8.58
CA ARG A 140 -18.18 -12.27 -8.80
C ARG A 140 -16.72 -11.87 -8.60
N ARG A 141 -16.28 -10.74 -9.17
CA ARG A 141 -14.92 -10.22 -8.99
C ARG A 141 -14.62 -9.89 -7.53
N VAL A 142 -15.52 -9.18 -6.84
CA VAL A 142 -15.33 -8.86 -5.41
C VAL A 142 -15.22 -10.15 -4.58
N LYS A 143 -16.10 -11.13 -4.82
CA LYS A 143 -16.08 -12.42 -4.12
C LYS A 143 -14.86 -13.29 -4.45
N GLN A 144 -14.23 -13.11 -5.60
CA GLN A 144 -13.01 -13.82 -5.99
C GLN A 144 -11.73 -13.15 -5.47
N VAL A 145 -11.62 -11.82 -5.64
CA VAL A 145 -10.41 -11.05 -5.30
C VAL A 145 -10.21 -10.98 -3.79
N ALA A 146 -11.27 -10.86 -3.03
CA ALA A 146 -11.21 -10.72 -1.59
C ALA A 146 -10.61 -11.93 -0.84
N PRO A 147 -11.09 -13.18 -1.02
CA PRO A 147 -10.45 -14.34 -0.37
C PRO A 147 -9.03 -14.53 -0.86
N LEU A 148 -8.74 -14.26 -2.14
CA LEU A 148 -7.38 -14.29 -2.67
C LEU A 148 -6.48 -13.30 -1.91
N LEU A 149 -6.90 -12.05 -1.79
CA LEU A 149 -6.17 -11.01 -1.06
C LEU A 149 -5.96 -11.39 0.40
N MET A 150 -6.98 -11.96 1.06
CA MET A 150 -6.90 -12.44 2.44
C MET A 150 -5.86 -13.56 2.57
N ILE A 151 -5.92 -14.58 1.71
CA ILE A 151 -4.98 -15.70 1.73
C ILE A 151 -3.57 -15.22 1.42
N THR A 152 -3.39 -14.39 0.38
CA THR A 152 -2.08 -13.86 -0.01
C THR A 152 -1.47 -12.99 1.09
N THR A 153 -2.24 -12.10 1.71
CA THR A 153 -1.72 -11.24 2.80
C THR A 153 -1.34 -12.05 4.03
N ALA A 154 -2.18 -13.02 4.44
CA ALA A 154 -1.86 -13.92 5.55
C ALA A 154 -0.64 -14.79 5.25
N ALA A 155 -0.60 -15.42 4.06
CA ALA A 155 0.50 -16.28 3.66
C ALA A 155 1.83 -15.52 3.59
N LEU A 156 1.85 -14.34 2.96
CA LEU A 156 3.08 -13.53 2.86
C LEU A 156 3.61 -13.13 4.24
N HIS A 157 2.73 -12.64 5.12
CA HIS A 157 3.14 -12.20 6.46
C HIS A 157 3.63 -13.36 7.32
N ILE A 158 2.85 -14.45 7.40
CA ILE A 158 3.21 -15.64 8.19
C ILE A 158 4.49 -16.30 7.64
N SER A 159 4.67 -16.35 6.32
CA SER A 159 5.88 -16.95 5.74
C SER A 159 7.12 -16.13 6.04
N TRP A 160 7.02 -14.80 5.95
CA TRP A 160 8.11 -13.90 6.31
C TRP A 160 8.47 -14.02 7.79
N GLU A 161 7.46 -14.03 8.66
CA GLU A 161 7.66 -14.15 10.11
C GLU A 161 8.23 -15.51 10.52
N LEU A 162 7.74 -16.61 9.94
CA LEU A 162 8.32 -17.94 10.18
C LEU A 162 9.77 -18.04 9.72
N TRP A 163 10.13 -17.37 8.62
CA TRP A 163 11.51 -17.32 8.15
C TRP A 163 12.39 -16.48 9.07
N GLU A 164 11.89 -15.32 9.50
CA GLU A 164 12.55 -14.47 10.50
C GLU A 164 12.77 -15.25 11.79
N TRP A 165 11.74 -15.89 12.33
CA TRP A 165 11.85 -16.78 13.49
C TRP A 165 12.84 -17.92 13.27
N ALA A 166 12.79 -18.64 12.14
CA ALA A 166 13.72 -19.73 11.89
C ALA A 166 15.17 -19.25 11.87
N HIS A 167 15.43 -18.05 11.36
CA HIS A 167 16.77 -17.46 11.34
C HIS A 167 17.20 -16.99 12.73
N TYR A 168 16.35 -16.20 13.41
CA TYR A 168 16.70 -15.60 14.69
C TYR A 168 16.61 -16.55 15.87
N TRP A 169 15.72 -17.55 15.89
CA TRP A 169 15.74 -18.56 16.98
C TRP A 169 16.92 -19.51 16.92
N VAL A 170 17.41 -19.83 15.71
CA VAL A 170 18.57 -20.71 15.56
C VAL A 170 19.85 -19.97 15.96
N THR A 171 19.92 -18.65 15.70
CA THR A 171 21.08 -17.82 16.02
C THR A 171 21.04 -17.23 17.44
N TRP A 172 19.86 -16.92 17.98
CA TRP A 172 19.69 -16.46 19.35
C TRP A 172 19.59 -17.67 20.27
N SER A 173 20.69 -17.97 20.95
CA SER A 173 20.67 -18.86 22.11
C SER A 173 19.50 -18.45 23.04
N PRO A 174 18.71 -19.40 23.58
CA PRO A 174 17.66 -19.13 24.57
C PRO A 174 18.12 -18.26 25.76
N SER A 175 19.43 -18.27 26.06
CA SER A 175 20.05 -17.41 27.07
C SER A 175 19.91 -15.90 26.79
N ASN A 176 19.87 -15.50 25.51
CA ASN A 176 19.80 -14.09 25.11
C ASN A 176 18.37 -13.53 25.21
N LEU A 177 17.35 -14.36 25.02
CA LEU A 177 15.95 -13.96 25.21
C LEU A 177 15.61 -13.86 26.71
N ALA A 178 16.14 -14.78 27.52
CA ALA A 178 16.04 -14.73 28.97
C ALA A 178 16.76 -13.51 29.55
N SER A 179 17.93 -13.15 29.03
CA SER A 179 18.65 -11.94 29.46
C SER A 179 17.92 -10.66 29.06
N LEU A 180 17.33 -10.57 27.87
CA LEU A 180 16.57 -9.39 27.43
C LEU A 180 15.31 -9.17 28.28
N THR A 181 14.59 -10.24 28.61
CA THR A 181 13.37 -10.18 29.44
C THR A 181 13.69 -9.90 30.91
N GLN A 182 14.81 -10.42 31.44
CA GLN A 182 15.29 -10.10 32.78
C GLN A 182 15.91 -8.69 32.87
N ALA A 183 16.44 -8.16 31.78
CA ALA A 183 17.10 -6.86 31.73
C ALA A 183 16.14 -5.67 31.70
N VAL A 184 14.84 -5.89 31.52
CA VAL A 184 13.80 -4.87 31.67
C VAL A 184 13.10 -5.06 33.03
N PRO A 185 13.68 -4.56 34.15
CA PRO A 185 13.23 -4.86 35.52
C PRO A 185 11.81 -4.37 35.84
N PHE A 186 11.21 -3.56 34.96
CA PHE A 186 9.88 -2.98 35.14
C PHE A 186 8.76 -3.81 34.51
N PHE A 187 9.07 -4.87 33.75
CA PHE A 187 8.05 -5.72 33.17
C PHE A 187 7.79 -6.96 34.04
N PRO A 188 6.55 -7.17 34.52
CA PRO A 188 6.16 -8.40 35.20
C PRO A 188 5.97 -9.52 34.16
N THR A 189 7.05 -9.89 33.45
CA THR A 189 7.07 -11.17 32.76
C THR A 189 7.30 -12.25 33.82
N PRO A 190 6.47 -13.31 33.87
CA PRO A 190 6.76 -14.46 34.70
C PRO A 190 8.22 -14.89 34.48
N SER A 191 8.94 -15.19 35.56
CA SER A 191 10.34 -15.67 35.49
C SER A 191 10.51 -16.88 34.56
N ASP A 192 9.41 -17.61 34.32
CA ASP A 192 9.38 -18.90 33.64
C ASP A 192 8.33 -18.92 32.50
N VAL A 193 8.38 -17.96 31.56
CA VAL A 193 7.59 -18.09 30.32
C VAL A 193 8.25 -19.12 29.41
N TYR A 194 7.59 -20.26 29.21
CA TYR A 194 8.08 -21.25 28.26
C TYR A 194 8.04 -20.69 26.83
N THR A 195 9.00 -21.08 25.98
CA THR A 195 9.09 -20.62 24.58
C THR A 195 7.77 -20.75 23.83
N TRP A 196 7.04 -21.87 24.00
CA TRP A 196 5.76 -22.09 23.35
C TRP A 196 4.66 -21.11 23.81
N GLN A 197 4.70 -20.64 25.06
CA GLN A 197 3.75 -19.64 25.56
C GLN A 197 4.01 -18.29 24.90
N PHE A 198 5.29 -17.91 24.78
CA PHE A 198 5.69 -16.71 24.07
C PHE A 198 5.26 -16.77 22.59
N VAL A 199 5.50 -17.90 21.91
CA VAL A 199 5.05 -18.14 20.53
C VAL A 199 3.55 -17.90 20.39
N VAL A 200 2.74 -18.49 21.28
CA VAL A 200 1.27 -18.37 21.23
C VAL A 200 0.83 -16.92 21.47
N ILE A 201 1.38 -16.26 22.49
CA ILE A 201 1.06 -14.87 22.83
C ILE A 201 1.45 -13.94 21.67
N TYR A 202 2.66 -14.09 21.12
CA TYR A 202 3.14 -13.30 20.00
C TYR A 202 2.27 -13.53 18.76
N PHE A 203 1.98 -14.78 18.43
CA PHE A 203 1.14 -15.10 17.27
C PHE A 203 -0.27 -14.50 17.40
N LEU A 204 -0.91 -14.63 18.56
CA LEU A 204 -2.27 -14.14 18.78
C LEU A 204 -2.35 -12.61 18.80
N PHE A 205 -1.36 -11.93 19.37
CA PHE A 205 -1.43 -10.49 19.65
C PHE A 205 -0.56 -9.61 18.75
N SER A 206 0.42 -10.17 18.02
CA SER A 206 1.16 -9.49 16.96
C SER A 206 0.67 -9.95 15.59
N SER A 207 0.95 -11.19 15.20
CA SER A 207 0.79 -11.68 13.83
C SER A 207 -0.67 -11.72 13.40
N LEU A 208 -1.54 -12.34 14.22
CA LEU A 208 -2.97 -12.40 13.97
C LEU A 208 -3.58 -10.99 14.00
N ALA A 209 -3.20 -10.15 14.97
CA ALA A 209 -3.67 -8.77 15.04
C ALA A 209 -3.27 -7.98 13.78
N TYR A 210 -2.04 -8.14 13.30
CA TYR A 210 -1.57 -7.53 12.07
C TYR A 210 -2.34 -8.03 10.85
N VAL A 211 -2.53 -9.33 10.69
CA VAL A 211 -3.32 -9.89 9.58
C VAL A 211 -4.76 -9.38 9.62
N LEU A 212 -5.38 -9.30 10.80
CA LEU A 212 -6.73 -8.74 10.96
C LEU A 212 -6.78 -7.25 10.60
N SER A 213 -5.74 -6.48 10.95
CA SER A 213 -5.65 -5.08 10.56
C SER A 213 -5.54 -4.90 9.04
N GLN A 214 -4.85 -5.80 8.34
CA GLN A 214 -4.85 -5.85 6.87
C GLN A 214 -6.24 -6.19 6.31
N GLN A 215 -6.96 -7.13 6.94
CA GLN A 215 -8.33 -7.46 6.51
C GLN A 215 -9.33 -6.33 6.78
N ALA A 216 -9.14 -5.55 7.85
CA ALA A 216 -9.92 -4.36 8.12
C ALA A 216 -9.74 -3.31 7.01
N LEU A 217 -8.49 -3.07 6.57
CA LEU A 217 -8.20 -2.23 5.41
C LEU A 217 -8.81 -2.79 4.12
N ALA A 218 -8.67 -4.10 3.88
CA ALA A 218 -9.19 -4.77 2.70
C ALA A 218 -10.72 -4.67 2.57
N CYS A 219 -11.46 -4.48 3.67
CA CYS A 219 -12.90 -4.25 3.63
C CYS A 219 -13.29 -3.00 2.81
N ALA A 220 -12.41 -2.00 2.72
CA ALA A 220 -12.62 -0.82 1.88
C ALA A 220 -12.73 -1.18 0.38
N PHE A 221 -12.18 -2.32 -0.05
CA PHE A 221 -12.22 -2.71 -1.46
C PHE A 221 -13.63 -3.05 -1.94
N ILE A 222 -14.55 -3.42 -1.04
CA ILE A 222 -15.93 -3.73 -1.41
C ILE A 222 -16.63 -2.47 -1.96
N PRO A 223 -16.77 -1.37 -1.19
CA PRO A 223 -17.37 -0.14 -1.74
C PRO A 223 -16.55 0.46 -2.88
N VAL A 224 -15.21 0.41 -2.82
CA VAL A 224 -14.33 0.95 -3.87
C VAL A 224 -14.50 0.20 -5.20
N ALA A 225 -14.63 -1.13 -5.19
CA ALA A 225 -14.88 -1.91 -6.40
C ALA A 225 -16.27 -1.63 -7.01
N VAL A 226 -17.29 -1.43 -6.16
CA VAL A 226 -18.63 -1.05 -6.62
C VAL A 226 -18.63 0.37 -7.20
N LEU A 227 -17.96 1.32 -6.56
CA LEU A 227 -17.76 2.68 -7.07
C LEU A 227 -17.07 2.65 -8.45
N SER A 228 -15.98 1.88 -8.56
CA SER A 228 -15.26 1.71 -9.81
C SER A 228 -16.15 1.12 -10.92
N HIS A 229 -16.94 0.08 -10.60
CA HIS A 229 -17.89 -0.49 -11.55
C HIS A 229 -18.95 0.53 -11.99
N ALA A 230 -19.55 1.26 -11.05
CA ALA A 230 -20.57 2.26 -11.33
C ALA A 230 -20.04 3.40 -12.21
N LEU A 231 -18.83 3.90 -11.91
CA LEU A 231 -18.15 4.92 -12.71
C LEU A 231 -17.88 4.42 -14.12
N LYS A 232 -17.35 3.20 -14.27
CA LYS A 232 -17.09 2.58 -15.58
C LYS A 232 -18.38 2.44 -16.41
N MET A 233 -19.47 1.99 -15.78
CA MET A 233 -20.75 1.83 -16.46
C MET A 233 -21.36 3.18 -16.87
N ALA A 234 -21.27 4.19 -16.01
CA ALA A 234 -21.72 5.55 -16.32
C ALA A 234 -20.92 6.12 -17.50
N LYS A 235 -19.59 6.00 -17.47
CA LYS A 235 -18.70 6.43 -18.55
C LYS A 235 -19.07 5.76 -19.89
N MET A 236 -19.20 4.43 -19.90
CA MET A 236 -19.57 3.69 -21.11
C MET A 236 -20.92 4.16 -21.67
N ALA A 237 -21.93 4.35 -20.81
CA ALA A 237 -23.25 4.81 -21.25
C ALA A 237 -23.21 6.23 -21.85
N ILE A 238 -22.37 7.13 -21.30
CA ILE A 238 -22.17 8.49 -21.82
C ILE A 238 -21.43 8.44 -23.16
N ASP A 239 -20.36 7.64 -23.26
CA ASP A 239 -19.58 7.48 -24.50
C ASP A 239 -20.43 6.89 -25.63
N GLU A 240 -21.25 5.88 -25.34
CA GLU A 240 -22.20 5.31 -26.30
C GLU A 240 -23.19 6.35 -26.80
N GLU A 241 -23.72 7.20 -25.91
CA GLU A 241 -24.61 8.28 -26.32
C GLU A 241 -23.88 9.32 -27.15
N ALA A 242 -22.66 9.72 -26.76
CA ALA A 242 -21.84 10.65 -27.53
C ALA A 242 -21.57 10.12 -28.93
N HIS A 243 -21.33 8.82 -29.07
CA HIS A 243 -21.16 8.19 -30.37
C HIS A 243 -22.43 8.20 -31.22
N ARG A 244 -23.61 7.99 -30.62
CA ARG A 244 -24.91 8.11 -31.32
C ARG A 244 -25.13 9.51 -31.89
N TRP A 245 -24.81 10.56 -31.13
CA TRP A 245 -24.89 11.95 -31.60
C TRP A 245 -23.93 12.27 -32.76
N LYS A 246 -22.82 11.53 -32.88
CA LYS A 246 -21.92 11.62 -34.04
C LYS A 246 -22.48 10.91 -35.28
N GLY A 247 -23.35 9.92 -35.13
CA GLY A 247 -24.01 9.23 -36.23
C GLY A 247 -24.93 10.14 -37.05
N ARG A 248 -25.20 9.80 -38.32
CA ARG A 248 -26.12 10.55 -39.21
C ARG A 248 -27.61 10.26 -38.97
N GLU A 249 -27.96 9.56 -37.89
CA GLU A 249 -29.37 9.28 -37.58
C GLU A 249 -30.13 10.60 -37.36
N TYR A 250 -31.39 10.63 -37.82
CA TYR A 250 -32.20 11.85 -37.87
C TYR A 250 -32.29 12.54 -36.49
N LEU A 251 -31.96 13.83 -36.47
CA LEU A 251 -32.16 14.74 -35.34
C LEU A 251 -33.66 14.87 -35.06
N THR A 252 -34.15 14.13 -34.06
CA THR A 252 -35.54 14.17 -33.64
C THR A 252 -35.65 14.71 -32.22
N CYS A 253 -36.72 15.44 -31.92
CA CYS A 253 -37.06 15.88 -30.56
C CYS A 253 -37.14 14.67 -29.59
N GLU A 254 -37.59 13.51 -30.09
CA GLU A 254 -37.60 12.27 -29.31
C GLU A 254 -36.19 11.83 -28.86
N HIS A 255 -35.19 11.93 -29.74
CA HIS A 255 -33.81 11.61 -29.38
C HIS A 255 -33.26 12.55 -28.31
N ALA A 256 -33.47 13.87 -28.47
CA ALA A 256 -33.08 14.87 -27.48
C ALA A 256 -33.73 14.60 -26.10
N ASN A 257 -35.03 14.31 -26.08
CA ASN A 257 -35.77 13.97 -24.86
C ASN A 257 -35.26 12.67 -24.20
N LYS A 258 -34.89 11.66 -25.00
CA LYS A 258 -34.25 10.43 -24.49
C LYS A 258 -32.89 10.72 -23.87
N THR A 259 -32.05 11.52 -24.51
CA THR A 259 -30.74 11.93 -23.96
C THR A 259 -30.92 12.74 -22.68
N TRP A 260 -31.90 13.64 -22.63
CA TRP A 260 -32.23 14.41 -21.42
C TRP A 260 -32.63 13.51 -20.24
N ALA A 261 -33.49 12.51 -20.49
CA ALA A 261 -33.87 11.53 -19.47
C ALA A 261 -32.68 10.68 -18.99
N LYS A 262 -31.75 10.33 -19.88
CA LYS A 262 -30.49 9.64 -19.51
C LYS A 262 -29.59 10.54 -18.68
N LEU A 263 -29.45 11.81 -19.05
CA LEU A 263 -28.64 12.80 -18.34
C LEU A 263 -29.09 12.93 -16.88
N ARG A 264 -30.41 13.04 -16.63
CA ARG A 264 -30.94 13.06 -15.25
C ARG A 264 -30.55 11.82 -14.45
N ARG A 265 -30.58 10.63 -15.07
CA ARG A 265 -30.16 9.38 -14.41
C ARG A 265 -28.66 9.34 -14.14
N TRP A 266 -27.84 9.88 -15.05
CA TRP A 266 -26.39 9.98 -14.84
C TRP A 266 -26.05 10.95 -13.71
N GLU A 267 -26.71 12.10 -13.64
CA GLU A 267 -26.59 13.06 -12.53
C GLU A 267 -26.95 12.42 -11.19
N GLU A 268 -28.08 11.71 -11.12
CA GLU A 268 -28.51 10.99 -9.92
C GLU A 268 -27.49 9.91 -9.51
N THR A 269 -27.02 9.12 -10.48
CA THR A 269 -26.02 8.06 -10.25
C THR A 269 -24.71 8.67 -9.76
N HIS A 270 -24.24 9.75 -10.37
CA HIS A 270 -23.03 10.46 -9.96
C HIS A 270 -23.16 11.01 -8.53
N SER A 271 -24.32 11.57 -8.16
CA SER A 271 -24.58 12.01 -6.78
C SER A 271 -24.49 10.85 -5.77
N LYS A 272 -25.05 9.68 -6.10
CA LYS A 272 -24.93 8.46 -5.25
C LYS A 272 -23.48 7.99 -5.13
N ILE A 273 -22.71 8.02 -6.22
CA ILE A 273 -21.28 7.68 -6.23
C ILE A 273 -20.50 8.62 -5.30
N LEU A 274 -20.72 9.94 -5.39
CA LEU A 274 -20.04 10.92 -4.52
C LEU A 274 -20.37 10.70 -3.05
N ARG A 275 -21.65 10.49 -2.73
CA ARG A 275 -22.10 10.23 -1.35
C ARG A 275 -21.47 8.96 -0.76
N LEU A 276 -21.42 7.88 -1.54
CA LEU A 276 -20.79 6.63 -1.08
C LEU A 276 -19.27 6.81 -0.94
N THR A 277 -18.63 7.56 -1.84
CA THR A 277 -17.20 7.89 -1.74
C THR A 277 -16.92 8.66 -0.45
N GLU A 278 -17.69 9.71 -0.16
CA GLU A 278 -17.56 10.52 1.05
C GLU A 278 -17.73 9.67 2.33
N LYS A 279 -18.79 8.85 2.40
CA LYS A 279 -19.02 7.94 3.54
C LYS A 279 -17.90 6.93 3.72
N THR A 280 -17.41 6.36 2.61
CA THR A 280 -16.30 5.41 2.64
C THR A 280 -15.02 6.09 3.11
N ASN A 281 -14.73 7.30 2.60
CA ASN A 281 -13.56 8.07 3.01
C ASN A 281 -13.67 8.50 4.49
N SER A 282 -14.81 8.98 4.96
CA SER A 282 -15.03 9.34 6.36
C SER A 282 -14.79 8.17 7.33
N PHE A 283 -15.19 6.96 6.91
CA PHE A 283 -14.93 5.74 7.67
C PHE A 283 -13.45 5.37 7.67
N PHE A 284 -12.83 5.28 6.50
CA PHE A 284 -11.49 4.72 6.34
C PHE A 284 -10.35 5.73 6.38
N SER A 285 -10.58 7.05 6.37
CA SER A 285 -9.52 8.06 6.25
C SER A 285 -8.41 7.92 7.29
N GLN A 286 -8.76 7.72 8.56
CA GLN A 286 -7.78 7.45 9.63
C GLN A 286 -7.04 6.13 9.40
N ILE A 287 -7.77 5.06 9.04
CA ILE A 287 -7.19 3.74 8.78
C ILE A 287 -6.21 3.83 7.60
N PHE A 288 -6.58 4.54 6.53
CA PHE A 288 -5.74 4.77 5.37
C PHE A 288 -4.44 5.50 5.73
N LEU A 289 -4.52 6.57 6.52
CA LEU A 289 -3.35 7.31 6.98
C LEU A 289 -2.43 6.39 7.81
N ILE A 290 -2.98 5.76 8.84
CA ILE A 290 -2.22 4.92 9.78
C ILE A 290 -1.58 3.75 9.05
N SER A 291 -2.35 2.99 8.26
CA SER A 291 -1.82 1.84 7.52
C SER A 291 -0.73 2.26 6.54
N TYR A 292 -0.97 3.30 5.73
CA TYR A 292 -0.01 3.76 4.75
C TYR A 292 1.30 4.23 5.40
N THR A 293 1.21 5.11 6.40
CA THR A 293 2.40 5.66 7.06
C THR A 293 3.18 4.56 7.78
N MET A 294 2.50 3.67 8.52
CA MET A 294 3.16 2.59 9.23
C MET A 294 3.77 1.56 8.28
N ASP A 295 3.11 1.19 7.18
CA ASP A 295 3.66 0.24 6.20
C ASP A 295 4.95 0.78 5.56
N ILE A 296 4.99 2.09 5.24
CA ILE A 296 6.22 2.74 4.75
C ILE A 296 7.29 2.79 5.84
N MET A 297 6.95 3.17 7.07
CA MET A 297 7.91 3.20 8.17
C MET A 297 8.47 1.82 8.50
N ILE A 298 7.67 0.76 8.47
CA ILE A 298 8.12 -0.63 8.66
C ILE A 298 9.10 -0.99 7.56
N GLY A 299 8.76 -0.71 6.29
CA GLY A 299 9.67 -0.93 5.16
C GLY A 299 11.02 -0.22 5.36
N LEU A 300 11.00 1.08 5.67
CA LEU A 300 12.22 1.85 5.92
C LEU A 300 13.02 1.34 7.13
N SER A 301 12.34 0.88 8.18
CA SER A 301 12.98 0.33 9.38
C SER A 301 13.67 -1.00 9.08
N ILE A 302 13.02 -1.89 8.31
CA ILE A 302 13.63 -3.16 7.84
C ILE A 302 14.79 -2.90 6.88
N ALA A 303 14.65 -1.90 6.01
CA ALA A 303 15.75 -1.48 5.16
C ALA A 303 16.93 -0.98 6.00
N SER A 304 16.67 -0.20 7.05
CA SER A 304 17.70 0.31 7.96
C SER A 304 18.40 -0.81 8.72
N TRP A 305 17.66 -1.82 9.18
CA TRP A 305 18.22 -3.02 9.78
C TRP A 305 19.16 -3.78 8.85
N SER A 306 18.84 -3.83 7.56
CA SER A 306 19.75 -4.43 6.58
C SER A 306 21.09 -3.69 6.49
N LEU A 307 21.19 -2.44 6.94
CA LEU A 307 22.42 -1.65 6.85
C LEU A 307 23.32 -1.83 8.05
N THR A 308 22.69 -2.04 9.20
CA THR A 308 23.37 -2.24 10.48
C THR A 308 23.70 -3.70 10.70
N ALA A 309 23.00 -4.62 10.04
CA ALA A 309 23.30 -6.04 10.09
C ALA A 309 24.72 -6.35 9.58
N GLU A 310 25.46 -7.09 10.39
CA GLU A 310 26.70 -7.76 9.99
C GLU A 310 26.45 -8.65 8.75
N SER A 311 27.50 -8.92 7.98
CA SER A 311 27.48 -9.36 6.59
C SER A 311 26.96 -10.79 6.31
N ASP A 312 25.91 -11.23 7.01
CA ASP A 312 25.30 -12.54 6.79
C ASP A 312 24.17 -12.51 5.74
N ILE A 313 24.34 -13.29 4.68
CA ILE A 313 23.45 -13.31 3.50
C ILE A 313 21.97 -13.61 3.84
N PRO A 314 21.64 -14.59 4.71
CA PRO A 314 20.27 -14.85 5.15
C PRO A 314 19.59 -13.66 5.81
N THR A 315 20.30 -12.90 6.66
CA THR A 315 19.79 -11.67 7.28
C THR A 315 19.36 -10.65 6.21
N TYR A 316 20.22 -10.42 5.21
CA TYR A 316 19.89 -9.55 4.09
C TYR A 316 18.70 -10.07 3.27
N ALA A 317 18.61 -11.38 3.03
CA ALA A 317 17.51 -11.97 2.27
C ALA A 317 16.16 -11.82 2.99
N VAL A 318 16.12 -12.07 4.30
CA VAL A 318 14.92 -11.90 5.15
C VAL A 318 14.49 -10.43 5.15
N SER A 319 15.43 -9.51 5.34
CA SER A 319 15.13 -8.08 5.37
C SER A 319 14.70 -7.54 4.00
N LEU A 320 15.35 -7.97 2.92
CA LEU A 320 14.92 -7.64 1.55
C LEU A 320 13.49 -8.13 1.28
N CYS A 321 13.18 -9.36 1.68
CA CYS A 321 11.84 -9.93 1.55
C CYS A 321 10.81 -9.13 2.36
N GLY A 322 11.13 -8.81 3.63
CA GLY A 322 10.30 -7.97 4.47
C GLY A 322 10.05 -6.60 3.85
N PHE A 323 11.10 -5.90 3.43
CA PHE A 323 11.01 -4.61 2.75
C PHE A 323 10.05 -4.65 1.56
N VAL A 324 10.20 -5.65 0.68
CA VAL A 324 9.34 -5.82 -0.49
C VAL A 324 7.89 -6.07 -0.07
N ILE A 325 7.65 -6.93 0.92
CA ILE A 325 6.31 -7.26 1.41
C ILE A 325 5.61 -6.00 1.95
N PHE A 326 6.21 -5.28 2.90
CA PHE A 326 5.55 -4.12 3.53
C PHE A 326 5.38 -2.95 2.55
N CYS A 327 6.37 -2.66 1.71
CA CYS A 327 6.23 -1.66 0.65
C CYS A 327 5.15 -2.05 -0.37
N SER A 328 5.02 -3.35 -0.68
CA SER A 328 3.97 -3.84 -1.57
C SER A 328 2.58 -3.61 -0.99
N TYR A 329 2.40 -3.68 0.34
CA TYR A 329 1.12 -3.36 0.97
C TYR A 329 0.77 -1.89 0.79
N ALA A 330 1.68 -0.96 1.08
CA ALA A 330 1.46 0.47 0.89
C ALA A 330 1.07 0.82 -0.56
N VAL A 331 1.69 0.14 -1.54
CA VAL A 331 1.43 0.35 -2.98
C VAL A 331 0.15 -0.35 -3.43
N ALA A 332 0.03 -1.66 -3.23
CA ALA A 332 -1.07 -2.47 -3.76
C ALA A 332 -2.42 -2.06 -3.18
N PHE A 333 -2.48 -1.70 -1.89
CA PHE A 333 -3.74 -1.25 -1.29
C PHE A 333 -4.18 0.14 -1.75
N SER A 334 -3.26 0.95 -2.27
CA SER A 334 -3.56 2.27 -2.82
C SER A 334 -4.10 2.23 -4.25
N ILE A 335 -3.83 1.17 -5.01
CA ILE A 335 -4.20 1.07 -6.44
C ILE A 335 -5.73 1.17 -6.66
N PRO A 336 -6.59 0.42 -5.95
CA PRO A 336 -8.04 0.53 -6.17
C PRO A 336 -8.60 1.92 -5.87
N LEU A 337 -8.05 2.61 -4.86
CA LEU A 337 -8.44 3.96 -4.47
C LEU A 337 -8.11 4.97 -5.59
N MET A 338 -6.89 4.86 -6.12
CA MET A 338 -6.42 5.69 -7.23
C MET A 338 -7.20 5.39 -8.52
N HIS A 339 -7.58 4.14 -8.77
CA HIS A 339 -8.37 3.79 -9.94
C HIS A 339 -9.76 4.45 -9.95
N VAL A 340 -10.42 4.53 -8.79
CA VAL A 340 -11.71 5.24 -8.65
C VAL A 340 -11.55 6.73 -8.95
N LEU A 341 -10.46 7.36 -8.49
CA LEU A 341 -10.15 8.76 -8.79
C LEU A 341 -10.04 8.99 -10.30
N GLU A 342 -9.28 8.17 -11.00
CA GLU A 342 -9.06 8.31 -12.45
C GLU A 342 -10.34 8.07 -13.25
N GLN A 343 -11.11 7.05 -12.88
CA GLN A 343 -12.39 6.77 -13.54
C GLN A 343 -13.40 7.90 -13.32
N SER A 344 -13.41 8.49 -12.13
CA SER A 344 -14.27 9.64 -11.83
C SER A 344 -13.90 10.87 -12.64
N ASP A 345 -12.60 11.14 -12.81
CA ASP A 345 -12.11 12.25 -13.65
C ASP A 345 -12.46 12.02 -15.14
N ALA A 346 -12.33 10.78 -15.61
CA ALA A 346 -12.64 10.41 -16.99
C ALA A 346 -14.12 10.62 -17.38
N ILE A 347 -15.06 10.63 -16.42
CA ILE A 347 -16.47 10.95 -16.70
C ILE A 347 -16.60 12.37 -17.23
N GLY A 348 -15.88 13.34 -16.67
CA GLY A 348 -15.92 14.72 -17.13
C GLY A 348 -15.48 14.87 -18.59
N ILE A 349 -14.52 14.07 -19.04
CA ILE A 349 -14.07 14.02 -20.44
C ILE A 349 -15.17 13.42 -21.34
N SER A 350 -15.83 12.34 -20.91
CA SER A 350 -16.92 11.73 -21.66
C SER A 350 -18.14 12.67 -21.78
N VAL A 351 -18.51 13.37 -20.71
CA VAL A 351 -19.60 14.36 -20.73
C VAL A 351 -19.25 15.51 -21.67
N HIS A 352 -18.01 16.00 -21.63
CA HIS A 352 -17.53 17.02 -22.56
C HIS A 352 -17.66 16.59 -24.02
N SER A 353 -17.24 15.35 -24.34
CA SER A 353 -17.38 14.80 -25.70
C SER A 353 -18.84 14.71 -26.12
N LEU A 354 -19.77 14.38 -25.21
CA LEU A 354 -21.20 14.37 -25.50
C LEU A 354 -21.72 15.78 -25.75
N ALA A 355 -21.43 16.73 -24.85
CA ALA A 355 -21.82 18.14 -24.98
C ALA A 355 -21.39 18.72 -26.33
N PHE A 356 -20.13 18.50 -26.71
CA PHE A 356 -19.59 18.92 -27.99
C PHE A 356 -20.31 18.29 -29.18
N SER A 357 -20.63 16.99 -29.10
CA SER A 357 -21.33 16.27 -30.17
C SER A 357 -22.76 16.80 -30.36
N VAL A 358 -23.48 17.09 -29.27
CA VAL A 358 -24.81 17.72 -29.31
C VAL A 358 -24.72 19.13 -29.87
N GLN A 359 -23.71 19.91 -29.46
CA GLN A 359 -23.50 21.29 -29.92
C GLN A 359 -23.21 21.35 -31.42
N GLN A 360 -22.41 20.43 -31.96
CA GLN A 360 -22.17 20.36 -33.41
C GLN A 360 -23.47 20.14 -34.18
N ARG A 361 -24.34 19.26 -33.68
CA ARG A 361 -25.64 18.94 -34.31
C ARG A 361 -26.68 20.04 -34.20
N LYS A 362 -26.55 20.93 -33.23
CA LYS A 362 -27.43 22.10 -33.09
C LYS A 362 -27.47 22.97 -34.34
N HIS A 363 -26.35 23.07 -35.08
CA HIS A 363 -26.29 23.87 -36.31
C HIS A 363 -27.09 23.28 -37.48
N ASP A 364 -27.33 21.97 -37.44
CA ASP A 364 -28.07 21.23 -38.48
C ASP A 364 -29.56 21.06 -38.14
N ALA A 365 -29.99 21.46 -36.95
CA ALA A 365 -31.35 21.23 -36.44
C ALA A 365 -32.36 22.31 -36.90
N SER A 366 -33.63 21.92 -37.03
CA SER A 366 -34.72 22.86 -37.26
C SER A 366 -34.91 23.81 -36.07
N ASP A 367 -35.51 24.98 -36.30
CA ASP A 367 -35.73 25.99 -35.27
C ASP A 367 -36.50 25.44 -34.06
N ASP A 368 -37.49 24.57 -34.28
CA ASP A 368 -38.30 23.94 -33.22
C ASP A 368 -37.49 23.07 -32.25
N ILE A 369 -36.43 22.40 -32.73
CA ILE A 369 -35.59 21.49 -31.94
C ILE A 369 -34.37 22.23 -31.35
N ARG A 370 -33.98 23.34 -31.97
CA ARG A 370 -32.76 24.09 -31.61
C ARG A 370 -32.78 24.58 -30.17
N GLU A 371 -33.94 24.97 -29.65
CA GLU A 371 -34.11 25.42 -28.27
C GLU A 371 -33.94 24.26 -27.26
N ASP A 372 -34.52 23.10 -27.54
CA ASP A 372 -34.35 21.90 -26.71
C ASP A 372 -32.86 21.47 -26.66
N LEU A 373 -32.17 21.53 -27.79
CA LEU A 373 -30.73 21.22 -27.87
C LEU A 373 -29.89 22.24 -27.11
N LEU A 374 -30.26 23.52 -27.13
CA LEU A 374 -29.61 24.56 -26.36
C LEU A 374 -29.66 24.27 -24.86
N GLN A 375 -30.86 23.98 -24.35
CA GLN A 375 -31.06 23.61 -22.95
C GLN A 375 -30.30 22.34 -22.59
N LEU A 376 -30.30 21.33 -23.49
CA LEU A 376 -29.56 20.08 -23.29
C LEU A 376 -28.04 20.33 -23.20
N VAL A 377 -27.48 21.15 -24.09
CA VAL A 377 -26.06 21.52 -24.05
C VAL A 377 -25.73 22.27 -22.77
N GLU A 378 -26.53 23.25 -22.36
CA GLU A 378 -26.32 23.99 -21.12
C GLU A 378 -26.28 23.04 -19.91
N ARG A 379 -27.23 22.11 -19.83
CA ARG A 379 -27.26 21.12 -18.75
C ARG A 379 -26.06 20.17 -18.79
N LEU A 380 -25.63 19.74 -19.97
CA LEU A 380 -24.43 18.91 -20.13
C LEU A 380 -23.16 19.65 -19.68
N VAL A 381 -23.03 20.94 -19.98
CA VAL A 381 -21.91 21.79 -19.52
C VAL A 381 -21.93 21.96 -18.00
N ASN A 382 -23.10 22.14 -17.40
CA ASN A 382 -23.26 22.17 -15.95
C ASN A 382 -22.86 20.83 -15.31
N PHE A 383 -23.23 19.70 -15.92
CA PHE A 383 -22.84 18.38 -15.45
C PHE A 383 -21.34 18.09 -15.64
N GLU A 384 -20.73 18.51 -16.75
CA GLU A 384 -19.29 18.48 -16.98
C GLU A 384 -18.55 19.25 -15.87
N THR A 385 -19.01 20.46 -15.57
CA THR A 385 -18.43 21.30 -14.52
C THR A 385 -18.54 20.61 -13.15
N ALA A 386 -19.69 20.01 -12.84
CA ALA A 386 -19.90 19.28 -11.60
C ALA A 386 -18.98 18.05 -11.48
N THR A 387 -18.86 17.25 -12.54
CA THR A 387 -18.02 16.03 -12.55
C THR A 387 -16.53 16.34 -12.45
N ARG A 388 -16.06 17.45 -13.04
CA ARG A 388 -14.66 17.92 -12.88
C ARG A 388 -14.39 18.52 -11.50
N ARG A 389 -15.35 19.24 -10.92
CA ARG A 389 -15.19 19.87 -9.61
C ARG A 389 -15.22 18.84 -8.48
N TYR A 390 -16.15 17.90 -8.56
CA TYR A 390 -16.40 16.89 -7.55
C TYR A 390 -15.96 15.52 -8.05
N VAL A 391 -14.65 15.28 -7.99
CA VAL A 391 -14.07 13.97 -8.33
C VAL A 391 -14.06 13.08 -7.09
N CYS A 392 -14.30 11.78 -7.27
CA CYS A 392 -14.19 10.79 -6.20
C CYS A 392 -12.75 10.71 -5.66
N ARG A 393 -12.51 11.31 -4.50
CA ARG A 393 -11.18 11.37 -3.87
C ARG A 393 -11.18 10.58 -2.57
N PHE A 394 -10.14 9.75 -2.40
CA PHE A 394 -9.83 9.12 -1.13
C PHE A 394 -8.60 9.78 -0.51
N SER A 395 -8.66 10.02 0.79
CA SER A 395 -7.60 10.68 1.53
C SER A 395 -7.40 10.07 2.93
N GLY A 396 -6.13 9.97 3.33
CA GLY A 396 -5.74 9.72 4.70
C GLY A 396 -5.81 11.00 5.52
N MET A 397 -6.96 11.28 6.14
CA MET A 397 -7.26 12.51 6.90
C MET A 397 -6.91 13.81 6.15
N ASP A 398 -7.07 13.83 4.82
CA ASP A 398 -6.66 14.93 3.93
C ASP A 398 -5.16 15.29 3.92
N ILE A 399 -4.34 14.63 4.73
CA ILE A 399 -2.88 14.71 4.74
C ILE A 399 -2.32 13.97 3.53
N ILE A 400 -2.82 12.75 3.29
CA ILE A 400 -2.36 11.88 2.22
C ILE A 400 -3.47 11.74 1.18
N ARG A 401 -3.19 12.04 -0.09
CA ARG A 401 -4.16 11.89 -1.18
C ARG A 401 -3.75 10.75 -2.11
N PHE A 402 -4.59 9.72 -2.20
CA PHE A 402 -4.33 8.57 -3.06
C PHE A 402 -4.48 8.97 -4.53
N SER A 403 -3.33 9.14 -5.19
CA SER A 403 -3.20 9.61 -6.57
C SER A 403 -2.07 8.87 -7.27
N ARG A 404 -1.90 9.05 -8.59
CA ARG A 404 -0.71 8.51 -9.29
C ARG A 404 0.58 9.01 -8.67
N GLY A 405 0.65 10.29 -8.28
CA GLY A 405 1.85 10.90 -7.71
C GLY A 405 2.36 10.16 -6.48
N ILE A 406 1.47 9.78 -5.55
CA ILE A 406 1.90 9.05 -4.35
C ILE A 406 2.34 7.63 -4.65
N LEU A 407 1.67 6.95 -5.60
CA LEU A 407 2.05 5.60 -5.99
C LEU A 407 3.42 5.60 -6.68
N THR A 408 3.63 6.52 -7.62
CA THR A 408 4.91 6.70 -8.31
C THR A 408 6.00 7.08 -7.33
N GLY A 409 5.73 7.98 -6.38
CA GLY A 409 6.68 8.33 -5.32
C GLY A 409 7.08 7.13 -4.45
N ASN A 410 6.12 6.28 -4.07
CA ASN A 410 6.42 5.06 -3.31
C ASN A 410 7.22 4.04 -4.11
N VAL A 411 6.85 3.79 -5.36
CA VAL A 411 7.61 2.89 -6.23
C VAL A 411 9.02 3.42 -6.46
N TYR A 412 9.18 4.74 -6.54
CA TYR A 412 10.46 5.40 -6.68
C TYR A 412 11.33 5.26 -5.44
N ILE A 413 10.84 5.68 -4.26
CA ILE A 413 11.56 5.53 -2.98
C ILE A 413 11.88 4.05 -2.74
N GLY A 414 10.88 3.19 -2.98
CA GLY A 414 11.02 1.74 -2.91
C GLY A 414 12.14 1.21 -3.80
N GLY A 415 12.19 1.66 -5.05
CA GLY A 415 13.21 1.29 -6.03
C GLY A 415 14.61 1.78 -5.65
N ILE A 416 14.74 2.98 -5.08
CA ILE A 416 16.03 3.50 -4.60
C ILE A 416 16.55 2.65 -3.44
N VAL A 417 15.73 2.45 -2.41
CA VAL A 417 16.10 1.64 -1.24
C VAL A 417 16.43 0.21 -1.69
N LEU A 418 15.62 -0.38 -2.57
CA LEU A 418 15.86 -1.70 -3.11
C LEU A 418 17.18 -1.79 -3.88
N SER A 419 17.46 -0.80 -4.74
CA SER A 419 18.70 -0.76 -5.52
C SER A 419 19.93 -0.66 -4.62
N TRP A 420 19.80 0.10 -3.53
CA TRP A 420 20.87 0.28 -2.58
C TRP A 420 21.09 -0.95 -1.70
N LEU A 421 20.01 -1.58 -1.21
CA LEU A 421 20.07 -2.88 -0.54
C LEU A 421 20.74 -3.93 -1.43
N LEU A 422 20.36 -3.99 -2.70
CA LEU A 422 20.97 -4.89 -3.68
C LEU A 422 22.47 -4.60 -3.86
N LYS A 423 22.88 -3.32 -3.93
CA LYS A 423 24.30 -2.95 -3.98
C LYS A 423 25.06 -3.48 -2.76
N LYS A 424 24.51 -3.26 -1.56
CA LYS A 424 25.12 -3.74 -0.32
C LYS A 424 25.23 -5.27 -0.29
N SER A 425 24.19 -5.98 -0.72
CA SER A 425 24.23 -7.45 -0.84
C SER A 425 25.31 -7.92 -1.82
N ILE A 426 25.49 -7.24 -2.96
CA ILE A 426 26.56 -7.57 -3.93
C ILE A 426 27.95 -7.33 -3.31
N GLN A 427 28.13 -6.24 -2.56
CA GLN A 427 29.40 -5.95 -1.90
C GLN A 427 29.78 -7.02 -0.87
N ILE A 428 28.81 -7.48 -0.08
CA ILE A 428 28.98 -8.58 0.88
C ILE A 428 29.33 -9.88 0.16
N LEU A 429 28.58 -10.21 -0.89
CA LEU A 429 28.85 -11.39 -1.70
C LEU A 429 30.28 -11.41 -2.25
N ARG A 430 30.75 -10.25 -2.72
CA ARG A 430 32.11 -10.07 -3.23
C ARG A 430 33.14 -10.25 -2.12
N HIS A 431 32.90 -9.71 -0.94
CA HIS A 431 33.80 -9.87 0.20
C HIS A 431 33.93 -11.34 0.60
N GLU A 432 32.81 -12.04 0.79
CA GLU A 432 32.77 -13.48 1.10
C GLU A 432 33.45 -14.32 0.03
N LEU A 433 33.23 -14.00 -1.25
CA LEU A 433 33.89 -14.67 -2.37
C LEU A 433 35.41 -14.47 -2.34
N MET A 434 35.89 -13.24 -2.12
CA MET A 434 37.32 -12.94 -2.06
C MET A 434 37.99 -13.63 -0.87
N HIS A 435 37.34 -13.61 0.30
CA HIS A 435 37.81 -14.32 1.48
C HIS A 435 37.90 -15.84 1.22
N THR A 436 36.86 -16.42 0.61
CA THR A 436 36.86 -17.85 0.24
C THR A 436 38.00 -18.19 -0.73
N ILE A 437 38.24 -17.35 -1.75
CA ILE A 437 39.35 -17.51 -2.68
C ILE A 437 40.70 -17.46 -1.95
N GLU A 438 40.88 -16.53 -1.02
CA GLU A 438 42.12 -16.35 -0.27
C GLU A 438 42.40 -17.53 0.67
N VAL A 439 41.41 -17.96 1.45
CA VAL A 439 41.48 -19.16 2.29
C VAL A 439 41.84 -20.38 1.45
N THR A 440 41.15 -20.57 0.32
CA THR A 440 41.44 -21.67 -0.61
C THR A 440 42.86 -21.60 -1.16
N ARG A 441 43.31 -20.41 -1.58
CA ARG A 441 44.67 -20.23 -2.11
C ARG A 441 45.70 -20.64 -1.07
N ASN A 442 45.49 -20.27 0.19
CA ASN A 442 46.37 -20.63 1.31
C ASN A 442 46.34 -22.14 1.59
N GLU A 443 45.17 -22.79 1.55
CA GLU A 443 45.05 -24.25 1.76
C GLU A 443 45.59 -25.08 0.59
N SER A 444 45.44 -24.62 -0.65
CA SER A 444 45.96 -25.28 -1.84
C SER A 444 47.50 -25.35 -1.86
N ASN A 445 48.17 -24.40 -1.18
CA ASN A 445 49.60 -24.43 -0.97
C ASN A 445 50.03 -25.49 0.07
N VAL A 446 49.08 -25.99 0.89
CA VAL A 446 49.34 -26.90 2.02
C VAL A 446 48.93 -28.36 1.72
N SER A 447 48.02 -28.63 0.78
CA SER A 447 47.60 -30.00 0.44
C SER A 447 47.23 -30.19 -1.04
N ARG A 448 48.03 -31.00 -1.77
CA ARG A 448 47.73 -31.53 -3.12
C ARG A 448 46.62 -32.61 -3.05
N ARG A 449 45.36 -32.23 -2.81
CA ARG A 449 44.20 -33.11 -3.05
C ARG A 449 43.31 -32.56 -4.16
N SER A 450 43.33 -33.26 -5.30
CA SER A 450 42.62 -32.92 -6.54
C SER A 450 41.11 -32.77 -6.36
N ASP A 451 40.49 -33.54 -5.48
CA ASP A 451 39.02 -33.60 -5.37
C ASP A 451 38.42 -32.35 -4.69
N HIS A 452 39.15 -31.73 -3.77
CA HIS A 452 38.72 -30.50 -3.11
C HIS A 452 38.74 -29.30 -4.08
N PHE A 453 39.63 -29.33 -5.07
CA PHE A 453 39.74 -28.27 -6.07
C PHE A 453 38.55 -28.27 -7.04
N THR A 454 38.02 -29.44 -7.41
CA THR A 454 36.88 -29.57 -8.33
C THR A 454 35.59 -29.03 -7.71
N LEU A 455 35.27 -29.43 -6.47
CA LEU A 455 34.09 -28.96 -5.74
C LEU A 455 34.11 -27.43 -5.57
N LEU A 456 35.29 -26.88 -5.32
CA LEU A 456 35.47 -25.46 -5.08
C LEU A 456 35.45 -24.62 -6.36
N THR A 457 35.97 -25.16 -7.47
CA THR A 457 35.81 -24.56 -8.80
C THR A 457 34.33 -24.47 -9.19
N GLU A 458 33.53 -25.48 -8.82
CA GLU A 458 32.10 -25.48 -9.08
C GLU A 458 31.35 -24.46 -8.20
N GLN A 459 31.74 -24.30 -6.93
CA GLN A 459 31.22 -23.23 -6.08
C GLN A 459 31.58 -21.83 -6.63
N LEU A 460 32.82 -21.61 -7.06
CA LEU A 460 33.24 -20.33 -7.67
C LEU A 460 32.45 -20.00 -8.95
N ARG A 461 32.21 -20.97 -9.82
CA ARG A 461 31.35 -20.79 -11.00
C ARG A 461 29.91 -20.44 -10.63
N ARG A 462 29.37 -21.04 -9.57
CA ARG A 462 28.02 -20.73 -9.08
C ARG A 462 27.95 -19.29 -8.57
N TRP A 463 28.96 -18.83 -7.83
CA TRP A 463 29.06 -17.46 -7.34
C TRP A 463 29.22 -16.43 -8.46
N GLU A 464 30.07 -16.71 -9.45
CA GLU A 464 30.25 -15.87 -10.63
C GLU A 464 28.92 -15.68 -11.39
N LYS A 465 28.14 -16.75 -11.55
CA LYS A 465 26.82 -16.70 -12.19
C LYS A 465 25.82 -15.83 -11.41
N ILE A 466 25.82 -15.92 -10.07
CA ILE A 466 24.97 -15.09 -9.20
C ILE A 466 25.35 -13.61 -9.32
N LEU A 467 26.65 -13.29 -9.31
CA LEU A 467 27.16 -11.92 -9.48
C LEU A 467 26.79 -11.33 -10.84
N LEU A 468 26.92 -12.11 -11.93
CA LEU A 468 26.54 -11.68 -13.27
C LEU A 468 25.03 -11.41 -13.38
N GLN A 469 24.19 -12.25 -12.76
CA GLN A 469 22.74 -12.05 -12.72
C GLN A 469 22.37 -10.79 -11.92
N ALA A 470 22.99 -10.58 -10.75
CA ALA A 470 22.76 -9.40 -9.93
C ALA A 470 23.16 -8.10 -10.66
N ASN A 471 24.30 -8.10 -11.36
CA ASN A 471 24.74 -6.98 -12.21
C ASN A 471 23.78 -6.74 -13.39
N CYS A 472 23.23 -7.78 -14.00
CA CYS A 472 22.25 -7.65 -15.07
C CYS A 472 20.95 -7.01 -14.57
N VAL A 473 20.48 -7.39 -13.38
CA VAL A 473 19.30 -6.79 -12.72
C VAL A 473 19.57 -5.33 -12.38
N ALA A 474 20.71 -5.00 -11.78
CA ALA A 474 21.09 -3.62 -11.47
C ALA A 474 21.17 -2.74 -12.74
N SER A 475 21.74 -3.26 -13.83
CA SER A 475 21.80 -2.57 -15.13
C SER A 475 20.41 -2.33 -15.73
N ARG A 476 19.51 -3.32 -15.67
CA ARG A 476 18.12 -3.16 -16.14
C ARG A 476 17.33 -2.16 -15.31
N ILE A 477 17.54 -2.11 -14.00
CA ILE A 477 16.93 -1.10 -13.12
C ILE A 477 17.42 0.29 -13.54
N ASN A 478 18.73 0.47 -13.71
CA ASN A 478 19.29 1.76 -14.15
C ASN A 478 18.75 2.19 -15.52
N HIS A 479 18.66 1.28 -16.49
CA HIS A 479 18.09 1.57 -17.82
C HIS A 479 16.59 1.90 -17.77
N SER A 480 15.83 1.22 -16.91
CA SER A 480 14.36 1.40 -16.82
C SER A 480 13.96 2.64 -16.04
N TYR A 481 14.75 3.01 -15.03
CA TYR A 481 14.42 4.11 -14.11
C TYR A 481 15.30 5.33 -14.26
N GLY A 482 16.40 5.28 -15.02
CA GLY A 482 17.35 6.40 -15.17
C GLY A 482 16.74 7.68 -15.78
N TRP A 483 15.81 7.54 -16.72
CA TRP A 483 15.09 8.68 -17.30
C TRP A 483 14.03 9.25 -16.35
N VAL A 484 13.34 8.38 -15.62
CA VAL A 484 12.39 8.79 -14.57
C VAL A 484 13.15 9.54 -13.47
N PHE A 485 14.34 9.05 -13.12
CA PHE A 485 15.25 9.65 -12.16
C PHE A 485 15.72 11.04 -12.60
N LEU A 486 16.15 11.19 -13.86
CA LEU A 486 16.50 12.49 -14.41
C LEU A 486 15.31 13.46 -14.37
N ALA A 487 14.11 12.99 -14.73
CA ALA A 487 12.91 13.80 -14.69
C ALA A 487 12.56 14.25 -13.27
N THR A 488 12.54 13.34 -12.28
CA THR A 488 12.28 13.68 -10.88
C THR A 488 13.35 14.59 -10.31
N HIS A 489 14.63 14.36 -10.62
CA HIS A 489 15.72 15.23 -10.17
C HIS A 489 15.61 16.64 -10.76
N VAL A 490 15.22 16.76 -12.04
CA VAL A 490 14.90 18.05 -12.67
C VAL A 490 13.69 18.69 -12.00
N PHE A 491 12.61 17.95 -11.71
CA PHE A 491 11.43 18.49 -11.03
C PHE A 491 11.72 18.93 -9.59
N ASP A 492 12.52 18.17 -8.84
CA ASP A 492 12.91 18.49 -7.47
C ASP A 492 13.86 19.69 -7.44
N ALA A 493 14.80 19.78 -8.39
CA ALA A 493 15.64 20.97 -8.57
C ALA A 493 14.83 22.21 -8.95
N LEU A 494 13.83 22.06 -9.84
CA LEU A 494 12.93 23.16 -10.22
C LEU A 494 12.02 23.58 -9.06
N ASN A 495 11.53 22.64 -8.26
CA ASN A 495 10.75 22.94 -7.06
C ASN A 495 11.60 23.59 -5.97
N MET A 496 12.84 23.14 -5.80
CA MET A 496 13.81 23.78 -4.92
C MET A 496 14.07 25.22 -5.37
N LEU A 497 14.32 25.46 -6.67
CA LEU A 497 14.52 26.81 -7.22
C LEU A 497 13.30 27.71 -7.04
N ARG A 498 12.09 27.18 -7.28
CA ARG A 498 10.83 27.90 -7.07
C ARG A 498 10.62 28.24 -5.59
N LEU A 499 10.85 27.30 -4.68
CA LEU A 499 10.69 27.50 -3.24
C LEU A 499 11.75 28.46 -2.69
N SER A 500 12.99 28.38 -3.17
CA SER A 500 14.05 29.35 -2.86
C SER A 500 13.69 30.76 -3.35
N SER A 501 13.10 30.88 -4.55
CA SER A 501 12.58 32.17 -5.04
C SER A 501 11.41 32.68 -4.19
N TRP A 502 10.60 31.78 -3.64
CA TRP A 502 9.52 32.15 -2.72
C TRP A 502 10.05 32.59 -1.34
N ILE A 503 11.08 31.94 -0.79
CA ILE A 503 11.77 32.36 0.44
C ILE A 503 12.27 33.81 0.34
N VAL A 504 12.82 34.18 -0.81
CA VAL A 504 13.32 35.55 -1.06
C VAL A 504 12.18 36.58 -1.13
N SER A 505 10.93 36.17 -1.39
CA SER A 505 9.78 37.08 -1.50
C SER A 505 8.86 37.12 -0.27
N ILE A 506 9.07 36.27 0.75
CA ILE A 506 8.28 36.29 1.99
C ILE A 506 8.83 37.38 2.94
N SER A 507 8.03 38.41 3.26
CA SER A 507 8.45 39.48 4.17
C SER A 507 8.03 39.33 5.64
N GLU A 508 7.02 38.52 6.01
CA GLU A 508 6.31 38.83 7.27
C GLU A 508 5.89 37.70 8.24
N THR A 509 6.21 36.41 8.05
CA THR A 509 6.01 35.44 9.15
C THR A 509 7.09 34.36 9.26
N LEU A 510 7.64 34.20 10.47
CA LEU A 510 8.67 33.21 10.83
C LEU A 510 8.25 31.76 10.48
N GLY A 511 6.96 31.44 10.60
CA GLY A 511 6.42 30.11 10.30
C GLY A 511 6.45 29.75 8.80
N GLN A 512 6.13 30.70 7.93
CA GLN A 512 6.21 30.48 6.47
C GLN A 512 7.66 30.34 6.01
N TYR A 513 8.56 31.13 6.61
CA TYR A 513 9.99 31.03 6.35
C TYR A 513 10.56 29.67 6.79
N ALA A 514 10.21 29.19 7.99
CA ALA A 514 10.65 27.89 8.50
C ALA A 514 10.13 26.72 7.63
N PHE A 515 8.87 26.77 7.20
CA PHE A 515 8.30 25.75 6.31
C PHE A 515 8.95 25.75 4.93
N ALA A 516 9.14 26.93 4.33
CA ALA A 516 9.77 27.07 3.03
C ALA A 516 11.24 26.64 3.07
N LEU A 517 11.99 27.04 4.11
CA LEU A 517 13.37 26.62 4.33
C LEU A 517 13.49 25.12 4.56
N GLY A 518 12.63 24.53 5.41
CA GLY A 518 12.57 23.08 5.61
C GLY A 518 12.26 22.31 4.33
N SER A 519 11.38 22.87 3.49
CA SER A 519 11.06 22.30 2.18
C SER A 519 12.24 22.42 1.21
N VAL A 520 12.93 23.56 1.15
CA VAL A 520 14.13 23.73 0.32
C VAL A 520 15.25 22.80 0.75
N VAL A 521 15.46 22.62 2.05
CA VAL A 521 16.45 21.67 2.58
C VAL A 521 16.04 20.23 2.23
N ALA A 522 14.76 19.86 2.41
CA ALA A 522 14.29 18.52 2.06
C ALA A 522 14.40 18.22 0.55
N PHE A 523 13.91 19.11 -0.31
CA PHE A 523 14.03 18.99 -1.77
C PHE A 523 15.47 19.12 -2.26
N GLY A 524 16.29 19.93 -1.60
CA GLY A 524 17.74 19.98 -1.82
C GLY A 524 18.39 18.63 -1.49
N PHE A 525 18.03 18.01 -0.37
CA PHE A 525 18.50 16.68 0.01
C PHE A 525 18.04 15.60 -0.99
N TYR A 526 16.77 15.64 -1.41
CA TYR A 526 16.22 14.75 -2.45
C TYR A 526 16.91 14.96 -3.79
N ALA A 527 17.21 16.20 -4.16
CA ALA A 527 17.93 16.50 -5.38
C ALA A 527 19.38 16.04 -5.27
N THR A 528 20.14 16.39 -4.24
CA THR A 528 21.60 16.21 -4.26
C THR A 528 22.09 14.87 -3.68
N ILE A 529 21.41 14.30 -2.68
CA ILE A 529 21.92 13.13 -1.94
C ILE A 529 21.33 11.82 -2.45
N PHE A 530 20.07 11.81 -2.90
CA PHE A 530 19.44 10.62 -3.45
C PHE A 530 19.99 10.11 -4.81
N PRO A 531 20.59 10.93 -5.70
CA PRO A 531 21.32 10.43 -6.86
C PRO A 531 22.61 9.70 -6.52
N ILE A 532 23.24 10.05 -5.39
CA ILE A 532 24.61 9.60 -5.08
C ILE A 532 24.70 8.08 -5.06
N PRO A 533 23.80 7.32 -4.38
CA PRO A 533 23.81 5.86 -4.44
C PRO A 533 23.70 5.29 -5.86
N MET A 534 22.87 5.87 -6.74
CA MET A 534 22.73 5.39 -8.13
C MET A 534 23.93 5.71 -9.01
N VAL A 535 24.51 6.92 -8.88
CA VAL A 535 25.75 7.29 -9.57
C VAL A 535 26.88 6.36 -9.09
N MET A 536 26.97 6.11 -7.79
CA MET A 536 27.92 5.16 -7.22
C MET A 536 27.66 3.70 -7.63
N VAL A 537 26.40 3.27 -7.86
CA VAL A 537 26.09 1.95 -8.43
C VAL A 537 26.55 1.89 -9.89
N ALA A 538 26.26 2.93 -10.68
CA ALA A 538 26.60 2.99 -12.09
C ALA A 538 28.12 3.05 -12.34
N GLU A 539 28.86 3.78 -11.50
CA GLU A 539 30.32 3.81 -11.53
C GLU A 539 30.93 2.48 -11.10
N GLU A 540 30.37 1.83 -10.07
CA GLU A 540 30.87 0.55 -9.59
C GLU A 540 30.61 -0.58 -10.60
N VAL A 541 29.44 -0.60 -11.25
CA VAL A 541 29.16 -1.52 -12.37
C VAL A 541 30.13 -1.30 -13.54
N ARG A 542 30.53 -0.05 -13.83
CA ARG A 542 31.56 0.24 -14.85
C ARG A 542 32.95 -0.21 -14.42
N SER A 543 33.26 -0.20 -13.12
CA SER A 543 34.54 -0.63 -12.55
C SER A 543 34.72 -2.16 -12.50
N VAL A 544 33.63 -2.93 -12.58
CA VAL A 544 33.63 -4.42 -12.63
C VAL A 544 34.02 -4.97 -14.02
N LYS A 545 34.68 -4.16 -14.86
CA LYS A 545 35.50 -4.73 -15.94
C LYS A 545 36.63 -5.52 -15.28
N LEU A 546 36.45 -6.85 -15.20
CA LEU A 546 37.51 -7.80 -14.86
C LEU A 546 38.79 -7.35 -15.57
N GLY A 547 39.85 -7.14 -14.79
CA GLY A 547 41.08 -6.51 -15.27
C GLY A 547 41.58 -7.13 -16.59
N PRO A 548 42.35 -6.38 -17.38
CA PRO A 548 42.87 -6.84 -18.66
C PRO A 548 43.78 -8.05 -18.43
N GLY A 549 43.26 -9.27 -18.55
CA GLY A 549 44.06 -10.46 -18.28
C GLY A 549 43.36 -11.82 -18.23
N ILE A 550 42.03 -11.89 -18.11
CA ILE A 550 41.32 -13.19 -18.16
C ILE A 550 40.65 -13.35 -19.52
N PRO A 551 41.22 -14.12 -20.46
CA PRO A 551 40.56 -14.42 -21.71
C PRO A 551 39.31 -15.27 -21.42
N VAL A 552 38.14 -14.65 -21.60
CA VAL A 552 36.87 -15.37 -21.67
C VAL A 552 36.92 -16.21 -22.94
N ARG A 553 37.18 -17.51 -22.81
CA ARG A 553 36.97 -18.46 -23.92
C ARG A 553 35.48 -18.51 -24.19
N SER A 554 35.10 -18.01 -25.37
CA SER A 554 33.78 -18.17 -25.98
C SER A 554 33.38 -19.63 -26.10
#